data_AF-X0U5E9-F1
#
_entry.id   AF-X0U5E9-F1
#
_cell.length_a   1.000
_cell.length_b   1.000
_cell.length_c   1.000
_cell.angle_alpha   90.00
_cell.angle_beta   90.00
_cell.angle_gamma   90.00
#
_symmetry.space_group_name_H-M   'P 1'
#
loop_
_entity.id
_entity.type
_entity.pdbx_description
1 polymer ?
#
loop_
_entity_poly.entity_id
_entity_poly.type
_entity_poly.pdbx_seq_one_letter_code
_entity_poly.pdbx_strand_id
1 'polypeptide(L)'
;DEEGDPAQLAPFGEVLAREGVIVANGRRELVAALSQRADRVHQQLTGGAEWLRLEYCPNFDPAAPPALKYQMGLGLQPYEGPPSEVGAEGLVEAFRQALLARRADEIARGMTLTGPHRDELRFVAGSPVQGTHEVDLGIYGSRGQQRTAVLALKLAELEWMRERTGETPVLLLDEVLAELDVARRRYLLARVDSVEQTLLTATDPGMFSAPFRERAALCEVRGGIVTCQGAPGPSPNPPRVPRG
;
A
#
# COMPACT_ATOMS: atom_id res chain seq x y z
N ASP A 1 -31.39 -0.28 34.52
CA ASP A 1 -30.23 -0.34 33.62
C ASP A 1 -29.04 -0.81 34.43
N GLU A 2 -28.76 -2.11 34.41
CA GLU A 2 -27.60 -2.66 35.11
C GLU A 2 -26.35 -2.26 34.33
N GLU A 3 -25.58 -1.31 34.87
CA GLU A 3 -24.22 -1.05 34.39
C GLU A 3 -23.41 -2.34 34.51
N GLY A 4 -22.99 -2.90 33.36
CA GLY A 4 -22.16 -4.10 33.33
C GLY A 4 -20.79 -3.85 33.98
N ASP A 5 -20.26 -4.85 34.67
CA ASP A 5 -18.98 -4.76 35.37
C ASP A 5 -17.80 -4.54 34.38
N PRO A 6 -17.10 -3.39 34.42
CA PRO A 6 -15.96 -3.11 33.55
C PRO A 6 -14.80 -4.11 33.68
N ALA A 7 -14.73 -4.87 34.77
CA ALA A 7 -13.73 -5.92 34.95
C ALA A 7 -13.89 -7.06 33.93
N GLN A 8 -15.09 -7.26 33.38
CA GLN A 8 -15.36 -8.26 32.34
C GLN A 8 -14.59 -7.99 31.03
N LEU A 9 -14.10 -6.75 30.83
CA LEU A 9 -13.30 -6.37 29.66
C LEU A 9 -11.80 -6.73 29.81
N ALA A 10 -11.33 -7.08 31.02
CA ALA A 10 -9.92 -7.31 31.27
C ALA A 10 -9.30 -8.47 30.46
N PRO A 11 -9.95 -9.65 30.31
CA PRO A 11 -9.42 -10.75 29.50
C PRO A 11 -9.27 -10.39 28.01
N PHE A 12 -10.19 -9.58 27.48
CA PHE A 12 -10.12 -9.11 26.09
C PHE A 12 -8.98 -8.11 25.89
N GLY A 13 -8.67 -7.29 26.89
CA GLY A 13 -7.57 -6.34 26.83
C GLY A 13 -6.21 -6.99 26.58
N GLU A 14 -5.97 -8.17 27.19
CA GLU A 14 -4.73 -8.93 26.99
C GLU A 14 -4.61 -9.45 25.55
N VAL A 15 -5.68 -10.06 25.03
CA VAL A 15 -5.71 -10.57 23.65
C VAL A 15 -5.56 -9.43 22.64
N LEU A 16 -6.28 -8.32 22.84
CA LEU A 16 -6.21 -7.15 21.96
C LEU A 16 -4.81 -6.53 21.96
N ALA A 17 -4.15 -6.45 23.11
CA ALA A 17 -2.79 -5.94 23.21
C ALA A 17 -1.79 -6.83 22.45
N ARG A 18 -1.84 -8.16 22.69
CA ARG A 18 -0.96 -9.12 22.02
C ARG A 18 -1.12 -9.12 20.50
N GLU A 19 -2.35 -9.29 20.02
CA GLU A 19 -2.63 -9.31 18.57
C GLU A 19 -2.41 -7.93 17.94
N GLY A 20 -2.74 -6.87 18.68
CA GLY A 20 -2.52 -5.49 18.24
C GLY A 20 -1.06 -5.17 17.96
N VAL A 21 -0.14 -5.62 18.83
CA VAL A 21 1.31 -5.46 18.64
C VAL A 21 1.79 -6.25 17.41
N ILE A 22 1.33 -7.49 17.21
CA ILE A 22 1.69 -8.31 16.04
C ILE A 22 1.27 -7.60 14.75
N VAL A 23 0.03 -7.13 14.67
CA VAL A 23 -0.51 -6.44 13.50
C VAL A 23 0.23 -5.12 13.24
N ALA A 24 0.47 -4.31 14.28
CA ALA A 24 1.14 -3.03 14.14
C ALA A 24 2.59 -3.18 13.66
N ASN A 25 3.33 -4.16 14.18
CA ASN A 25 4.69 -4.46 13.74
C ASN A 25 4.71 -4.97 12.30
N GLY A 26 3.83 -5.93 11.96
CA GLY A 26 3.71 -6.44 10.60
C GLY A 26 3.36 -5.35 9.59
N ARG A 27 2.48 -4.41 9.94
CA ARG A 27 2.15 -3.24 9.11
C ARG A 27 3.33 -2.32 8.91
N ARG A 28 4.08 -2.02 9.97
CA ARG A 28 5.28 -1.17 9.90
C ARG A 28 6.30 -1.75 8.93
N GLU A 29 6.62 -3.03 9.07
CA GLU A 29 7.56 -3.73 8.17
C GLU A 29 7.06 -3.73 6.72
N LEU A 30 5.79 -4.05 6.53
CA LEU A 30 5.16 -4.05 5.21
C LEU A 30 5.20 -2.67 4.56
N VAL A 31 4.75 -1.62 5.26
CA VAL A 31 4.68 -0.26 4.73
C VAL A 31 6.07 0.27 4.41
N ALA A 32 7.08 0.00 5.25
CA ALA A 32 8.47 0.37 4.95
C ALA A 32 8.97 -0.32 3.67
N ALA A 33 8.73 -1.63 3.53
CA ALA A 33 9.13 -2.39 2.35
C ALA A 33 8.40 -1.91 1.08
N LEU A 34 7.11 -1.60 1.19
CA LEU A 34 6.32 -1.08 0.08
C LEU A 34 6.72 0.36 -0.27
N SER A 35 7.00 1.23 0.70
CA SER A 35 7.36 2.63 0.45
C SER A 35 8.59 2.74 -0.43
N GLN A 36 9.63 1.94 -0.18
CA GLN A 36 10.84 1.94 -0.99
C GLN A 36 10.61 1.48 -2.44
N ARG A 37 9.71 0.51 -2.66
CA ARG A 37 9.34 0.03 -4.00
C ARG A 37 8.43 1.02 -4.71
N ALA A 38 7.43 1.54 -3.99
CA ALA A 38 6.46 2.50 -4.50
C ALA A 38 7.14 3.80 -4.93
N ASP A 39 8.12 4.31 -4.17
CA ASP A 39 8.91 5.49 -4.57
C ASP A 39 9.61 5.27 -5.93
N ARG A 40 10.31 4.14 -6.09
CA ARG A 40 11.01 3.81 -7.34
C ARG A 40 10.05 3.74 -8.53
N VAL A 41 8.91 3.06 -8.35
CA VAL A 41 7.88 2.96 -9.40
C VAL A 41 7.27 4.34 -9.69
N HIS A 42 7.00 5.13 -8.65
CA HIS A 42 6.40 6.45 -8.77
C HIS A 42 7.30 7.42 -9.52
N GLN A 43 8.59 7.46 -9.19
CA GLN A 43 9.58 8.26 -9.93
C GLN A 43 9.63 7.88 -11.40
N GLN A 44 9.53 6.59 -11.74
CA GLN A 44 9.50 6.17 -13.14
C GLN A 44 8.20 6.59 -13.85
N LEU A 45 7.05 6.50 -13.16
CA LEU A 45 5.76 6.98 -13.68
C LEU A 45 5.71 8.51 -13.87
N THR A 46 6.44 9.27 -13.06
CA THR A 46 6.45 10.74 -13.12
C THR A 46 7.66 11.29 -13.89
N GLY A 47 8.52 10.43 -14.44
CA GLY A 47 9.75 10.85 -15.13
C GLY A 47 10.76 11.54 -14.19
N GLY A 48 10.74 11.20 -12.91
CA GLY A 48 11.60 11.75 -11.86
C GLY A 48 11.12 13.09 -11.30
N ALA A 49 9.93 13.57 -11.70
CA ALA A 49 9.42 14.86 -11.25
C ALA A 49 8.95 14.85 -9.79
N GLU A 50 8.50 13.69 -9.29
CA GLU A 50 7.94 13.52 -7.96
C GLU A 50 8.46 12.21 -7.32
N TRP A 51 8.73 12.26 -6.02
CA TRP A 51 8.98 11.09 -5.18
C TRP A 51 7.72 10.76 -4.35
N LEU A 52 7.61 9.52 -3.87
CA LEU A 52 6.48 9.06 -3.05
C LEU A 52 6.96 8.35 -1.78
N ARG A 53 6.39 8.73 -0.64
CA ARG A 53 6.60 8.08 0.67
C ARG A 53 5.26 7.61 1.23
N LEU A 54 5.24 6.38 1.72
CA LEU A 54 4.10 5.83 2.46
C LEU A 54 4.39 5.98 3.95
N GLU A 55 3.51 6.66 4.67
CA GLU A 55 3.66 6.90 6.10
C GLU A 55 2.62 6.11 6.88
N TYR A 56 3.08 5.15 7.67
CA TYR A 56 2.24 4.45 8.62
C TYR A 56 2.09 5.29 9.88
N CYS A 57 0.85 5.68 10.18
CA CYS A 57 0.49 6.48 11.34
C CYS A 57 -0.29 5.60 12.33
N PRO A 58 0.39 4.90 13.26
CA PRO A 58 -0.29 4.06 14.22
C PRO A 58 -1.11 4.91 15.20
N ASN A 59 -2.32 4.45 15.50
CA ASN A 59 -3.17 5.07 16.53
C ASN A 59 -2.61 4.85 17.95
N PHE A 60 -1.89 3.75 18.11
CA PHE A 60 -1.09 3.46 19.29
C PHE A 60 0.34 3.15 18.83
N ASP A 61 1.27 4.05 19.15
CA ASP A 61 2.69 3.74 19.00
C ASP A 61 3.28 3.35 20.36
N PRO A 62 3.63 2.07 20.58
CA PRO A 62 4.23 1.64 21.83
C PRO A 62 5.60 2.27 22.11
N ALA A 63 6.21 2.92 21.12
CA ALA A 63 7.48 3.62 21.25
C ALA A 63 7.40 5.15 21.21
N ALA A 64 6.20 5.69 21.05
CA ALA A 64 5.89 7.08 21.29
C ALA A 64 4.51 7.17 21.99
N PRO A 65 4.41 6.75 23.27
CA PRO A 65 3.13 6.68 23.97
C PRO A 65 2.45 8.06 23.97
N PRO A 66 1.13 8.14 23.76
CA PRO A 66 0.43 9.40 23.53
C PRO A 66 0.23 10.17 24.83
N ALA A 67 1.31 10.78 25.31
CA ALA A 67 1.34 11.81 26.33
C ALA A 67 2.13 13.05 25.84
N LEU A 68 2.12 13.32 24.54
CA LEU A 68 2.54 14.60 23.98
C LEU A 68 1.55 14.98 22.89
N LYS A 69 0.70 15.97 23.18
CA LYS A 69 0.11 16.79 22.12
C LYS A 69 1.31 17.35 21.36
N TYR A 70 1.62 16.79 20.18
CA TYR A 70 2.54 17.44 19.25
C TYR A 70 1.87 18.76 18.86
N GLN A 71 2.15 19.80 19.64
CA GLN A 71 2.06 21.17 19.16
C GLN A 71 2.89 21.21 17.89
N MET A 72 2.27 21.70 16.83
CA MET A 72 2.91 22.05 15.57
C MET A 72 4.34 22.54 15.81
N GLY A 73 5.31 21.74 15.40
CA GLY A 73 6.72 22.02 15.57
C GLY A 73 7.49 21.17 14.58
N LEU A 74 7.95 21.82 13.51
CA LEU A 74 8.85 21.30 12.49
C LEU A 74 9.92 20.38 13.11
N GLY A 75 9.78 19.07 12.89
CA GLY A 75 10.71 18.05 13.34
C GLY A 75 10.87 16.98 12.27
N LEU A 76 11.69 17.28 11.26
CA LEU A 76 12.14 16.36 10.22
C LEU A 76 13.13 15.34 10.80
N GLN A 77 12.66 14.44 11.67
CA GLN A 77 13.42 13.26 12.07
C GLN A 77 12.66 12.03 11.58
N PRO A 78 13.24 11.18 10.72
CA PRO A 78 12.66 9.89 10.40
C PRO A 78 12.55 9.11 11.70
N TYR A 79 11.34 8.71 12.07
CA TYR A 79 11.13 7.90 13.25
C TYR A 79 11.77 6.51 13.03
N GLU A 80 12.81 6.19 13.81
CA GLU A 80 13.64 4.98 13.67
C GLU A 80 12.97 3.71 14.25
N GLY A 81 11.70 3.79 14.63
CA GLY A 81 10.95 2.70 15.24
C GLY A 81 11.13 2.61 16.76
N PRO A 82 10.60 1.55 17.39
CA PRO A 82 10.73 1.39 18.82
C PRO A 82 12.18 1.29 19.27
N PRO A 83 12.56 1.90 20.41
CA PRO A 83 13.87 1.69 20.99
C PRO A 83 14.11 0.18 21.10
N SER A 84 15.26 -0.28 20.61
CA SER A 84 15.65 -1.69 20.62
C SER A 84 15.66 -2.33 22.02
N GLU A 85 15.57 -1.51 23.06
CA GLU A 85 15.48 -1.89 24.47
C GLU A 85 14.06 -2.36 24.90
N VAL A 86 13.00 -2.05 24.13
CA VAL A 86 11.63 -2.46 24.46
C VAL A 86 11.32 -3.79 23.77
N GLY A 87 11.45 -4.90 24.51
CA GLY A 87 11.06 -6.23 24.05
C GLY A 87 9.55 -6.36 23.78
N ALA A 88 9.15 -7.42 23.08
CA ALA A 88 7.74 -7.65 22.69
C ALA A 88 6.75 -7.60 23.87
N GLU A 89 7.13 -8.13 25.03
CA GLU A 89 6.30 -8.08 26.25
C GLU A 89 6.09 -6.65 26.75
N GLY A 90 7.10 -5.78 26.65
CA GLY A 90 6.98 -4.37 27.00
C GLY A 90 6.02 -3.61 26.09
N LEU A 91 5.99 -3.94 24.80
CA LEU A 91 5.03 -3.35 23.85
C LEU A 91 3.59 -3.79 24.15
N VAL A 92 3.39 -5.06 24.52
CA VAL A 92 2.06 -5.59 24.91
C VAL A 92 1.57 -4.91 26.18
N GLU A 93 2.44 -4.77 27.19
CA GLU A 93 2.07 -4.08 28.43
C GLU A 93 1.76 -2.59 28.16
N ALA A 94 2.54 -1.90 27.34
CA ALA A 94 2.26 -0.52 26.96
C ALA A 94 0.91 -0.37 26.25
N PHE A 95 0.57 -1.31 25.35
CA PHE A 95 -0.73 -1.34 24.67
C PHE A 95 -1.86 -1.55 25.68
N ARG A 96 -1.69 -2.51 26.58
CA ARG A 96 -2.66 -2.80 27.64
C ARG A 96 -2.93 -1.57 28.51
N GLN A 97 -1.88 -0.83 28.87
CA GLN A 97 -2.01 0.43 29.61
C GLN A 97 -2.76 1.51 28.80
N ALA A 98 -2.53 1.60 27.49
CA ALA A 98 -3.28 2.53 26.63
C ALA A 98 -4.78 2.17 26.55
N LEU A 99 -5.13 0.89 26.45
CA LEU A 99 -6.52 0.41 26.53
C LEU A 99 -7.15 0.77 27.90
N LEU A 100 -6.42 0.56 28.99
CA LEU A 100 -6.89 0.92 30.33
C LEU A 100 -7.14 2.43 30.46
N ALA A 101 -6.21 3.26 29.97
CA ALA A 101 -6.31 4.71 30.05
C ALA A 101 -7.52 5.27 29.27
N ARG A 102 -7.99 4.57 28.23
CA ARG A 102 -9.15 4.97 27.40
C ARG A 102 -10.46 4.27 27.77
N ARG A 103 -10.46 3.37 28.74
CA ARG A 103 -11.62 2.50 29.04
C ARG A 103 -12.90 3.27 29.34
N ALA A 104 -12.83 4.35 30.11
CA ALA A 104 -14.02 5.17 30.41
C ALA A 104 -14.61 5.79 29.14
N ASP A 105 -13.76 6.34 28.26
CA ASP A 105 -14.17 6.90 26.97
C ASP A 105 -14.72 5.82 26.03
N GLU A 106 -14.11 4.63 26.01
CA GLU A 106 -14.53 3.50 25.19
C GLU A 106 -15.92 2.98 25.60
N ILE A 107 -16.17 2.86 26.91
CA ILE A 107 -17.49 2.49 27.46
C ILE A 107 -18.53 3.55 27.10
N ALA A 108 -18.21 4.83 27.33
CA ALA A 108 -19.13 5.93 27.04
C ALA A 108 -19.50 6.02 25.54
N ARG A 109 -18.58 5.64 24.65
CA ARG A 109 -18.79 5.65 23.18
C ARG A 109 -19.26 4.30 22.62
N GLY A 110 -19.26 3.23 23.42
CA GLY A 110 -19.57 1.87 22.98
C GLY A 110 -18.63 1.33 21.91
N MET A 111 -17.36 1.80 21.84
CA MET A 111 -16.41 1.34 20.83
C MET A 111 -14.95 1.43 21.30
N THR A 112 -14.11 0.47 20.89
CA THR A 112 -12.66 0.51 21.15
C THR A 112 -12.00 1.64 20.35
N LEU A 113 -11.23 2.48 21.04
CA LEU A 113 -10.58 3.67 20.51
C LEU A 113 -9.08 3.47 20.29
N THR A 114 -8.49 2.45 20.91
CA THR A 114 -7.05 2.15 20.83
C THR A 114 -6.80 0.88 20.04
N GLY A 115 -5.97 0.96 19.00
CA GLY A 115 -5.44 -0.23 18.32
C GLY A 115 -5.37 -0.12 16.80
N PRO A 116 -4.88 -1.16 16.12
CA PRO A 116 -4.52 -1.08 14.70
C PRO A 116 -5.72 -0.83 13.78
N HIS A 117 -6.93 -1.17 14.19
CA HIS A 117 -8.15 -0.82 13.44
C HIS A 117 -8.38 0.69 13.29
N ARG A 118 -7.63 1.53 14.03
CA ARG A 118 -7.67 2.99 13.97
C ARG A 118 -6.44 3.63 13.31
N ASP A 119 -5.48 2.83 12.85
CA ASP A 119 -4.28 3.37 12.20
C ASP A 119 -4.62 4.04 10.86
N GLU A 120 -3.78 4.98 10.46
CA GLU A 120 -3.83 5.63 9.15
C GLU A 120 -2.62 5.25 8.29
N LEU A 121 -2.80 5.24 6.97
CA LEU A 121 -1.73 5.18 5.98
C LEU A 121 -1.81 6.43 5.12
N ARG A 122 -0.76 7.25 5.15
CA ARG A 122 -0.70 8.49 4.37
C ARG A 122 0.23 8.33 3.18
N PHE A 123 -0.12 9.02 2.10
CA PHE A 123 0.68 9.09 0.88
C PHE A 123 1.25 10.50 0.80
N VAL A 124 2.53 10.62 1.05
CA VAL A 124 3.24 11.90 1.02
C VAL A 124 4.08 11.94 -0.25
N ALA A 125 3.90 12.97 -1.06
CA ALA A 125 4.72 13.19 -2.25
C ALA A 125 5.39 14.55 -2.18
N GLY A 126 6.55 14.66 -2.82
CA GLY A 126 7.26 15.91 -2.99
C GLY A 126 7.90 15.99 -4.36
N SER A 127 8.20 17.20 -4.81
CA SER A 127 8.88 17.43 -6.08
C SER A 127 10.23 18.09 -5.85
N PRO A 128 11.35 17.46 -6.24
CA PRO A 128 12.67 18.08 -6.16
C PRO A 128 12.75 19.40 -6.93
N VAL A 129 11.91 19.58 -7.95
CA VAL A 129 11.88 20.74 -8.84
C VAL A 129 11.10 21.92 -8.23
N GLN A 130 10.14 21.64 -7.34
CA GLN A 130 9.28 22.65 -6.70
C GLN A 130 9.74 23.03 -5.28
N GLY A 131 10.91 22.55 -4.84
CA GLY A 131 11.49 22.80 -3.52
C GLY A 131 11.28 21.65 -2.52
N THR A 132 11.40 21.93 -1.23
CA THR A 132 11.30 20.91 -0.15
C THR A 132 9.87 20.72 0.37
N HIS A 133 8.85 21.19 -0.36
CA HIS A 133 7.46 21.07 0.08
C HIS A 133 6.94 19.65 -0.17
N GLU A 134 6.65 18.96 0.92
CA GLU A 134 5.94 17.68 0.91
C GLU A 134 4.42 17.93 1.01
N VAL A 135 3.64 17.09 0.35
CA VAL A 135 2.19 17.21 0.26
C VAL A 135 1.54 15.88 0.58
N ASP A 136 0.55 15.89 1.48
CA ASP A 136 -0.35 14.76 1.68
C ASP A 136 -1.30 14.65 0.47
N LEU A 137 -1.12 13.60 -0.33
CA LEU A 137 -1.90 13.37 -1.54
C LEU A 137 -3.37 13.05 -1.25
N GLY A 138 -3.69 12.55 -0.04
CA GLY A 138 -5.08 12.30 0.36
C GLY A 138 -5.87 13.59 0.57
N ILE A 139 -5.20 14.65 1.04
CA ILE A 139 -5.84 15.93 1.35
C ILE A 139 -5.74 16.91 0.19
N TYR A 140 -4.57 17.02 -0.43
CA TYR A 140 -4.25 18.08 -1.40
C TYR A 140 -3.89 17.56 -2.79
N GLY A 141 -3.72 16.24 -2.95
CA GLY A 141 -3.34 15.64 -4.22
C GLY A 141 -4.42 15.79 -5.28
N SER A 142 -4.02 16.13 -6.51
CA SER A 142 -4.93 16.05 -7.65
C SER A 142 -5.36 14.60 -7.90
N ARG A 143 -6.51 14.40 -8.56
CA ARG A 143 -6.99 13.05 -8.91
C ARG A 143 -5.95 12.24 -9.68
N GLY A 144 -5.19 12.88 -10.58
CA GLY A 144 -4.12 12.24 -11.35
C GLY A 144 -2.95 11.79 -10.48
N GLN A 145 -2.55 12.61 -9.50
CA GLN A 145 -1.49 12.25 -8.54
C GLN A 145 -1.93 11.09 -7.64
N GLN A 146 -3.16 11.14 -7.10
CA GLN A 146 -3.71 10.06 -6.28
C GLN A 146 -3.73 8.72 -7.03
N ARG A 147 -4.22 8.70 -8.28
CA ARG A 147 -4.22 7.51 -9.14
C ARG A 147 -2.81 7.01 -9.42
N THR A 148 -1.88 7.91 -9.73
CA THR A 148 -0.47 7.55 -9.99
C THR A 148 0.19 6.96 -8.75
N ALA A 149 -0.10 7.48 -7.55
CA ALA A 149 0.41 6.96 -6.29
C ALA A 149 -0.16 5.56 -5.97
N VAL A 150 -1.47 5.36 -6.17
CA VAL A 150 -2.11 4.04 -6.00
C VAL A 150 -1.57 3.02 -7.01
N LEU A 151 -1.38 3.42 -8.27
CA LEU A 151 -0.76 2.56 -9.29
C LEU A 151 0.67 2.17 -8.89
N ALA A 152 1.46 3.13 -8.41
CA ALA A 152 2.80 2.86 -7.91
C ALA A 152 2.81 1.88 -6.74
N LEU A 153 1.89 2.04 -5.79
CA LEU A 153 1.70 1.09 -4.69
C LEU A 153 1.33 -0.31 -5.18
N LYS A 154 0.41 -0.44 -6.15
CA LYS A 154 -0.01 -1.75 -6.66
C LYS A 154 1.09 -2.50 -7.41
N LEU A 155 1.90 -1.78 -8.18
CA LEU A 155 3.07 -2.36 -8.83
C LEU A 155 4.18 -2.70 -7.81
N ALA A 156 4.33 -1.90 -6.75
CA ALA A 156 5.24 -2.21 -5.64
C ALA A 156 4.80 -3.45 -4.85
N GLU A 157 3.49 -3.62 -4.64
CA GLU A 157 2.89 -4.80 -4.01
C GLU A 157 3.15 -6.06 -4.84
N LEU A 158 2.96 -5.99 -6.16
CA LEU A 158 3.29 -7.07 -7.10
C LEU A 158 4.76 -7.52 -6.97
N GLU A 159 5.69 -6.56 -6.97
CA GLU A 159 7.14 -6.83 -6.79
C GLU A 159 7.43 -7.49 -5.45
N TRP A 160 6.89 -6.92 -4.38
CA TRP A 160 7.10 -7.40 -3.02
C TRP A 160 6.54 -8.83 -2.82
N MET A 161 5.36 -9.12 -3.37
CA MET A 161 4.78 -10.46 -3.32
C MET A 161 5.66 -11.48 -4.03
N ARG A 162 6.11 -11.16 -5.25
CA ARG A 162 6.99 -12.04 -6.04
C ARG A 162 8.30 -12.35 -5.31
N GLU A 163 8.91 -11.36 -4.65
CA GLU A 163 10.13 -11.56 -3.88
C GLU A 163 9.90 -12.44 -2.64
N ARG A 164 8.72 -12.38 -2.02
CA ARG A 164 8.40 -13.13 -0.80
C ARG A 164 7.93 -14.56 -1.05
N THR A 165 7.19 -14.78 -2.13
CA THR A 165 6.61 -16.10 -2.45
C THR A 165 7.41 -16.86 -3.50
N GLY A 166 8.23 -16.16 -4.30
CA GLY A 166 8.89 -16.73 -5.48
C GLY A 166 7.96 -16.86 -6.69
N GLU A 167 6.69 -16.49 -6.56
CA GLU A 167 5.66 -16.60 -7.61
C GLU A 167 5.10 -15.23 -7.99
N THR A 168 4.90 -15.00 -9.28
CA THR A 168 4.32 -13.74 -9.78
C THR A 168 2.79 -13.81 -9.69
N PRO A 169 2.11 -12.92 -8.91
CA PRO A 169 0.65 -12.94 -8.86
C PRO A 169 0.02 -12.46 -10.17
N VAL A 170 -1.20 -12.91 -10.46
CA VAL A 170 -1.99 -12.43 -11.60
C VAL A 170 -2.33 -10.96 -11.40
N LEU A 171 -1.95 -10.13 -12.37
CA LEU A 171 -2.23 -8.69 -12.32
C LEU A 171 -3.56 -8.39 -12.99
N LEU A 172 -4.47 -7.75 -12.26
CA LEU A 172 -5.77 -7.31 -12.78
C LEU A 172 -5.81 -5.77 -12.76
N LEU A 173 -5.98 -5.13 -13.92
CA LEU A 173 -6.11 -3.68 -14.02
C LEU A 173 -7.42 -3.32 -14.71
N ASP A 174 -8.29 -2.63 -13.96
CA ASP A 174 -9.60 -2.21 -14.44
C ASP A 174 -9.58 -0.74 -14.88
N GLU A 175 -9.76 -0.48 -16.18
CA GLU A 175 -9.80 0.83 -16.85
C GLU A 175 -8.62 1.79 -16.57
N VAL A 176 -7.54 1.30 -15.97
CA VAL A 176 -6.39 2.13 -15.53
C VAL A 176 -5.78 2.92 -16.69
N LEU A 177 -5.75 2.36 -17.91
CA LEU A 177 -5.10 2.99 -19.07
C LEU A 177 -5.79 4.26 -19.57
N ALA A 178 -7.10 4.38 -19.36
CA ALA A 178 -7.88 5.54 -19.76
C ALA A 178 -7.58 6.77 -18.90
N GLU A 179 -7.10 6.55 -17.67
CA GLU A 179 -6.79 7.60 -16.70
C GLU A 179 -5.35 8.11 -16.78
N LEU A 180 -4.52 7.47 -17.61
CA LEU A 180 -3.09 7.77 -17.76
C LEU A 180 -2.81 8.55 -19.04
N ASP A 181 -1.90 9.52 -18.93
CA ASP A 181 -1.27 10.14 -20.08
C ASP A 181 -0.40 9.14 -20.88
N VAL A 182 0.03 9.56 -22.06
CA VAL A 182 0.77 8.72 -23.01
C VAL A 182 2.08 8.17 -22.42
N ALA A 183 2.78 8.94 -21.60
CA ALA A 183 4.06 8.52 -21.02
C ALA A 183 3.84 7.45 -19.95
N ARG A 184 2.90 7.70 -19.02
CA ARG A 184 2.53 6.74 -17.97
C ARG A 184 1.93 5.46 -18.55
N ARG A 185 1.11 5.56 -19.59
CA ARG A 185 0.57 4.40 -20.29
C ARG A 185 1.67 3.52 -20.88
N ARG A 186 2.65 4.12 -21.55
CA ARG A 186 3.80 3.40 -22.11
C ARG A 186 4.59 2.67 -21.01
N TYR A 187 4.83 3.35 -19.88
CA TYR A 187 5.51 2.74 -18.74
C TYR A 187 4.73 1.55 -18.18
N LEU A 188 3.42 1.71 -17.96
CA LEU A 188 2.58 0.63 -17.43
C LEU A 188 2.58 -0.59 -18.36
N LEU A 189 2.40 -0.39 -19.67
CA LEU A 189 2.42 -1.49 -20.64
C LEU A 189 3.77 -2.22 -20.68
N ALA A 190 4.89 -1.48 -20.59
CA ALA A 190 6.22 -2.08 -20.50
C ALA A 190 6.41 -2.90 -19.21
N ARG A 191 5.81 -2.48 -18.09
CA ARG A 191 5.84 -3.24 -16.84
C ARG A 191 4.98 -4.49 -16.93
N VAL A 192 3.79 -4.38 -17.51
CA VAL A 192 2.87 -5.50 -17.74
C VAL A 192 3.51 -6.60 -18.58
N ASP A 193 4.31 -6.24 -19.60
CA ASP A 193 5.05 -7.21 -20.42
C ASP A 193 6.01 -8.10 -19.60
N SER A 194 6.44 -7.66 -18.41
CA SER A 194 7.33 -8.42 -17.51
C SER A 194 6.60 -9.31 -16.50
N VAL A 195 5.27 -9.24 -16.47
CA VAL A 195 4.41 -10.03 -15.58
C VAL A 195 3.91 -11.27 -16.33
N GLU A 196 3.94 -12.42 -15.67
CA GLU A 196 3.60 -13.71 -16.29
C GLU A 196 2.16 -13.76 -16.83
N GLN A 197 1.21 -13.19 -16.09
CA GLN A 197 -0.18 -13.10 -16.52
C GLN A 197 -0.80 -11.76 -16.06
N THR A 198 -1.39 -11.03 -17.01
CA THR A 198 -2.11 -9.79 -16.74
C THR A 198 -3.43 -9.76 -17.49
N LEU A 199 -4.49 -9.31 -16.82
CA LEU A 199 -5.78 -8.98 -17.42
C LEU A 199 -5.99 -7.47 -17.35
N LEU A 200 -6.28 -6.86 -18.49
CA LEU A 200 -6.51 -5.42 -18.64
C LEU A 200 -7.91 -5.22 -19.22
N THR A 201 -8.68 -4.29 -18.65
CA THR A 201 -9.92 -3.81 -19.29
C THR A 201 -9.68 -2.44 -19.92
N ALA A 202 -10.34 -2.20 -21.04
CA ALA A 202 -10.31 -0.92 -21.74
C ALA A 202 -11.53 -0.79 -22.66
N THR A 203 -12.02 0.43 -22.81
CA THR A 203 -13.12 0.76 -23.72
C THR A 203 -12.66 1.10 -25.13
N ASP A 204 -11.40 1.48 -25.31
CA ASP A 204 -10.81 1.82 -26.61
C ASP A 204 -9.52 1.00 -26.88
N PRO A 205 -9.52 0.12 -27.90
CA PRO A 205 -8.32 -0.60 -28.34
C PRO A 205 -7.17 0.32 -28.76
N GLY A 206 -7.45 1.56 -29.18
CA GLY A 206 -6.46 2.57 -29.55
C GLY A 206 -5.54 2.98 -28.40
N MET A 207 -5.89 2.64 -27.15
CA MET A 207 -5.02 2.86 -26.00
C MET A 207 -3.77 1.97 -26.01
N PHE A 208 -3.81 0.85 -26.73
CA PHE A 208 -2.71 -0.10 -26.81
C PHE A 208 -1.91 0.07 -28.09
N SER A 209 -0.58 -0.05 -27.99
CA SER A 209 0.27 -0.08 -29.17
C SER A 209 -0.06 -1.30 -30.04
N ALA A 210 0.13 -1.20 -31.36
CA ALA A 210 -0.06 -2.34 -32.26
C ALA A 210 0.76 -3.58 -31.85
N PRO A 211 2.05 -3.45 -31.48
CA PRO A 211 2.84 -4.59 -31.00
C PRO A 211 2.29 -5.24 -29.73
N PHE A 212 1.66 -4.47 -28.84
CA PHE A 212 1.04 -5.02 -27.63
C PHE A 212 -0.21 -5.83 -28.00
N ARG A 213 -1.07 -5.30 -28.88
CA ARG A 213 -2.30 -5.97 -29.33
C ARG A 213 -2.04 -7.26 -30.09
N GLU A 214 -0.94 -7.35 -30.83
CA GLU A 214 -0.56 -8.57 -31.54
C GLU A 214 -0.14 -9.71 -30.62
N ARG A 215 0.37 -9.41 -29.41
CA ARG A 215 0.79 -10.43 -28.43
C ARG A 215 -0.29 -10.76 -27.41
N ALA A 216 -1.24 -9.85 -27.19
CA ALA A 216 -2.30 -10.02 -26.22
C ALA A 216 -3.45 -10.87 -26.78
N ALA A 217 -4.05 -11.72 -25.95
CA ALA A 217 -5.35 -12.31 -26.25
C ALA A 217 -6.42 -11.22 -26.09
N LEU A 218 -7.11 -10.87 -27.17
CA LEU A 218 -8.14 -9.84 -27.16
C LEU A 218 -9.52 -10.48 -26.96
N CYS A 219 -10.20 -10.10 -25.89
CA CYS A 219 -11.57 -10.52 -25.61
C CYS A 219 -12.52 -9.33 -25.67
N GLU A 220 -13.58 -9.43 -26.49
CA GLU A 220 -14.69 -8.48 -26.49
C GLU A 220 -15.75 -8.93 -25.49
N VAL A 221 -16.29 -8.00 -24.71
CA VAL A 221 -17.40 -8.25 -23.80
C VAL A 221 -18.62 -7.48 -24.28
N ARG A 222 -19.69 -8.19 -24.63
CA ARG A 222 -20.95 -7.59 -25.10
C ARG A 222 -22.15 -8.30 -24.49
N GLY A 223 -23.03 -7.54 -23.81
CA GLY A 223 -24.24 -8.10 -23.19
C GLY A 223 -23.96 -9.18 -22.14
N GLY A 224 -22.83 -9.08 -21.42
CA GLY A 224 -22.39 -10.09 -20.45
C GLY A 224 -21.74 -11.34 -21.06
N ILE A 225 -21.58 -11.40 -22.39
CA ILE A 225 -20.93 -12.51 -23.10
C ILE A 225 -19.50 -12.09 -23.46
N VAL A 226 -18.53 -12.97 -23.18
CA VAL A 226 -17.11 -12.78 -23.51
C VAL A 226 -16.76 -13.60 -24.75
N THR A 227 -16.22 -12.94 -25.77
CA THR A 227 -15.73 -13.59 -26.99
C THR A 227 -14.25 -13.26 -27.19
N CYS A 228 -13.38 -14.26 -27.10
CA CYS A 228 -11.94 -14.09 -27.23
C CYS A 228 -11.44 -14.50 -28.61
N GLN A 229 -10.61 -13.64 -29.21
CA GLN A 229 -9.78 -13.98 -30.35
C GLN A 229 -8.45 -14.48 -29.79
N GLY A 230 -8.08 -15.73 -30.11
CA GLY A 230 -6.86 -16.35 -29.58
C GLY A 230 -5.61 -15.53 -29.93
N ALA A 231 -4.67 -15.44 -28.99
CA ALA A 231 -3.36 -14.88 -29.27
C ALA A 231 -2.67 -15.69 -30.39
N PRO A 232 -1.91 -15.07 -31.32
CA PRO A 232 -0.97 -15.83 -32.11
C PRO A 232 -0.02 -16.55 -31.15
N GLY A 233 0.12 -17.87 -31.31
CA GLY A 233 0.88 -18.72 -30.38
C GLY A 233 2.29 -18.20 -30.12
N PRO A 234 2.92 -18.57 -28.99
CA PRO A 234 4.23 -18.07 -28.61
C PRO A 234 5.26 -18.33 -29.71
N SER A 235 5.99 -17.29 -30.11
CA SER A 235 7.22 -17.45 -30.90
C SER A 235 8.15 -18.44 -30.17
N PRO A 236 8.79 -19.40 -30.88
CA PRO A 236 9.60 -20.42 -30.24
C PRO A 236 10.72 -19.77 -29.43
N ASN A 237 10.79 -20.12 -28.14
CA ASN A 237 11.88 -19.72 -27.26
C ASN A 237 13.24 -20.01 -27.94
N PRO A 238 14.20 -19.07 -27.93
CA PRO A 238 15.56 -19.40 -28.33
C PRO A 238 16.11 -20.51 -27.42
N PRO A 239 16.93 -21.42 -27.96
CA PRO A 239 17.39 -22.60 -27.22
C PRO A 239 18.10 -22.18 -25.94
N ARG A 240 17.69 -22.78 -24.81
CA ARG A 240 18.37 -22.62 -23.53
C ARG A 240 19.82 -23.06 -23.69
N VAL A 241 20.75 -22.12 -23.57
CA VAL A 241 22.19 -22.42 -23.53
C VAL A 241 22.44 -23.27 -22.29
N PRO A 242 23.06 -24.46 -22.41
CA PRO A 242 23.39 -25.28 -21.25
C PRO A 242 24.42 -24.54 -20.39
N ARG A 243 24.15 -24.43 -19.09
CA ARG A 243 25.16 -23.99 -18.12
C ARG A 243 26.20 -25.10 -18.01
N GLY A 244 27.42 -24.82 -18.46
CA GLY A 244 28.63 -25.58 -18.12
C GLY A 244 29.14 -25.21 -16.73
#